data_AF-R5N4I8-F1
#
_entry.id   AF-R5N4I8-F1
#
_cell.length_a   1.000
_cell.length_b   1.000
_cell.length_c   1.000
_cell.angle_alpha   90.00
_cell.angle_beta   90.00
_cell.angle_gamma   90.00
#
_symmetry.space_group_name_H-M   'P 1'
#
loop_
_entity.id
_entity.type
_entity.pdbx_description
1 polymer ?
#
loop_
_entity_poly.entity_id
_entity_poly.type
_entity_poly.pdbx_seq_one_letter_code
_entity_poly.pdbx_strand_id
1 'polypeptide(L)'
;MSDFIKGLALCEGFFNECAKPIIDKYFPDLHYSAGLIGYGSDVLGYDDEVSRDHMWGPRFYMFLSENDIDKKDEILNRFAENLPYEYMGYSVNFTEPDPNYCGVQHPQFIKCGKVNPLIFIQTFGEFLVDEIGTADLDNNKPLDWLAFSEHRLLSLVSGKMFMDELNIREQTDKIKFYPDEVKLYLIASQWEIISSEQAFVKRCGEVGDEIVSQIICSRIT
;
A
#
# COMPACT_ATOMS: atom_id res chain seq x y z
N MET A 1 -10.46 -8.69 25.23
CA MET A 1 -9.43 -8.02 24.42
C MET A 1 -8.80 -9.12 23.60
N SER A 2 -8.95 -9.08 22.27
CA SER A 2 -8.21 -10.00 21.41
C SER A 2 -6.72 -9.66 21.51
N ASP A 3 -5.86 -10.66 21.53
CA ASP A 3 -4.42 -10.44 21.41
C ASP A 3 -4.14 -9.76 20.05
N PHE A 4 -3.19 -8.83 20.04
CA PHE A 4 -2.80 -8.12 18.83
C PHE A 4 -2.35 -9.11 17.75
N ILE A 5 -2.89 -8.94 16.54
CA ILE A 5 -2.53 -9.70 15.35
C ILE A 5 -1.96 -8.74 14.31
N LYS A 6 -0.84 -9.14 13.70
CA LYS A 6 -0.24 -8.39 12.60
C LYS A 6 -1.21 -8.33 11.42
N GLY A 7 -1.35 -7.15 10.82
CA GLY A 7 -2.31 -6.87 9.76
C GLY A 7 -2.16 -7.81 8.56
N LEU A 8 -0.94 -8.16 8.17
CA LEU A 8 -0.70 -9.13 7.11
C LEU A 8 -1.35 -10.50 7.40
N ALA A 9 -1.17 -11.02 8.61
CA ALA A 9 -1.73 -12.31 9.03
C ALA A 9 -3.26 -12.23 9.17
N LEU A 10 -3.78 -11.12 9.69
CA LEU A 10 -5.22 -10.85 9.77
C LEU A 10 -5.87 -10.85 8.38
N CYS A 11 -5.27 -10.14 7.42
CA CYS A 11 -5.79 -10.01 6.06
C CYS A 11 -5.71 -11.33 5.28
N GLU A 12 -4.62 -12.09 5.43
CA GLU A 12 -4.47 -13.40 4.81
C GLU A 12 -5.50 -14.40 5.35
N GLY A 13 -5.70 -14.43 6.68
CA GLY A 13 -6.73 -15.25 7.30
C GLY A 13 -8.13 -14.86 6.83
N PHE A 14 -8.44 -13.56 6.84
CA PHE A 14 -9.72 -13.04 6.37
C PHE A 14 -10.00 -13.40 4.91
N PHE A 15 -9.00 -13.28 4.04
CA PHE A 15 -9.13 -13.67 2.64
C PHE A 15 -9.44 -15.17 2.52
N ASN A 16 -8.65 -16.04 3.16
CA ASN A 16 -8.80 -17.49 3.01
C ASN A 16 -10.07 -18.05 3.66
N GLU A 17 -10.45 -17.52 4.83
CA GLU A 17 -11.54 -18.07 5.64
C GLU A 17 -12.90 -17.45 5.29
N CYS A 18 -12.94 -16.20 4.81
CA CYS A 18 -14.19 -15.46 4.57
C CYS A 18 -14.39 -15.12 3.09
N ALA A 19 -13.43 -14.42 2.46
CA ALA A 19 -13.63 -13.90 1.10
C ALA A 19 -13.58 -15.00 0.03
N LYS A 20 -12.55 -15.86 0.07
CA LYS A 20 -12.32 -16.92 -0.92
C LYS A 20 -13.51 -17.87 -1.05
N PRO A 21 -14.14 -18.38 0.03
CA PRO A 21 -15.34 -19.22 -0.09
C PRO A 21 -16.53 -18.53 -0.79
N ILE A 22 -16.66 -17.21 -0.67
CA ILE A 22 -17.69 -16.43 -1.38
C ILE A 22 -17.35 -16.40 -2.88
N ILE A 23 -16.10 -16.11 -3.23
CA ILE A 23 -15.64 -16.08 -4.62
C ILE A 23 -15.84 -17.46 -5.26
N ASP A 24 -15.34 -18.52 -4.64
CA ASP A 24 -15.43 -19.89 -5.16
C ASP A 24 -16.89 -20.34 -5.39
N LYS A 25 -17.84 -19.85 -4.56
CA LYS A 25 -19.26 -20.20 -4.66
C LYS A 25 -19.99 -19.43 -5.76
N TYR A 26 -19.76 -18.13 -5.88
CA TYR A 26 -20.54 -17.26 -6.78
C TYR A 26 -19.84 -16.99 -8.12
N PHE A 27 -18.51 -17.13 -8.16
CA PHE A 27 -17.67 -16.84 -9.32
C PHE A 27 -16.59 -17.92 -9.51
N PRO A 28 -16.97 -19.21 -9.67
CA PRO A 28 -16.02 -20.33 -9.69
C PRO A 28 -14.99 -20.28 -10.83
N ASP A 29 -15.33 -19.62 -11.94
CA ASP A 29 -14.46 -19.50 -13.12
C ASP A 29 -13.72 -18.15 -13.19
N LEU A 30 -13.75 -17.36 -12.11
CA LEU A 30 -13.11 -16.04 -12.08
C LEU A 30 -11.60 -16.17 -11.90
N HIS A 31 -10.85 -15.60 -12.84
CA HIS A 31 -9.41 -15.46 -12.71
C HIS A 31 -9.06 -14.12 -12.06
N TYR A 32 -8.38 -14.17 -10.91
CA TYR A 32 -8.07 -12.97 -10.14
C TYR A 32 -6.78 -13.12 -9.34
N SER A 33 -6.25 -11.99 -8.88
CA SER A 33 -5.20 -11.96 -7.86
C SER A 33 -5.69 -11.16 -6.66
N ALA A 34 -5.34 -11.57 -5.46
CA ALA A 34 -5.74 -10.88 -4.25
C ALA A 34 -4.59 -10.85 -3.24
N GLY A 35 -4.43 -9.73 -2.55
CA GLY A 35 -3.32 -9.53 -1.63
C GLY A 35 -3.38 -8.24 -0.85
N LEU A 36 -2.49 -8.12 0.13
CA LEU A 36 -2.25 -6.88 0.86
C LEU A 36 -1.00 -6.22 0.26
N ILE A 37 -1.21 -5.12 -0.47
CA ILE A 37 -0.21 -4.38 -1.25
C ILE A 37 -0.58 -2.89 -1.25
N GLY A 38 0.38 -2.02 -1.55
CA GLY A 38 0.15 -0.57 -1.60
C GLY A 38 0.36 0.08 -0.24
N TYR A 39 -0.42 1.10 0.08
CA TYR A 39 -0.22 1.87 1.30
C TYR A 39 -0.52 1.06 2.59
N GLY A 40 0.10 1.48 3.70
CA GLY A 40 -0.22 1.01 5.06
C GLY A 40 0.98 0.40 5.78
N SER A 41 1.07 0.66 7.09
CA SER A 41 2.13 0.09 7.95
C SER A 41 2.01 -1.43 8.08
N ASP A 42 0.80 -1.97 7.94
CA ASP A 42 0.48 -3.39 7.89
C ASP A 42 1.06 -4.10 6.66
N VAL A 43 1.18 -3.40 5.53
CA VAL A 43 1.83 -3.92 4.31
C VAL A 43 3.31 -4.20 4.55
N LEU A 44 3.99 -3.30 5.28
CA LEU A 44 5.42 -3.42 5.59
C LEU A 44 5.70 -4.19 6.89
N GLY A 45 4.66 -4.63 7.61
CA GLY A 45 4.77 -5.33 8.90
C GLY A 45 5.16 -4.44 10.08
N TYR A 46 5.12 -3.12 9.91
CA TYR A 46 5.41 -2.12 10.95
C TYR A 46 4.18 -1.72 11.78
N ASP A 47 3.01 -2.32 11.52
CA ASP A 47 1.81 -2.06 12.29
C ASP A 47 1.92 -2.53 13.74
N ASP A 48 1.33 -1.75 14.65
CA ASP A 48 1.30 -2.01 16.08
C ASP A 48 -0.09 -1.71 16.66
N GLU A 49 -0.23 -1.79 17.99
CA GLU A 49 -1.52 -1.57 18.65
C GLU A 49 -2.09 -0.14 18.49
N VAL A 50 -1.24 0.84 18.17
CA VAL A 50 -1.60 2.26 18.12
C VAL A 50 -2.09 2.64 16.72
N SER A 51 -1.46 2.12 15.66
CA SER A 51 -1.73 2.49 14.25
C SER A 51 -2.93 1.77 13.61
N ARG A 52 -4.10 1.76 14.27
CA ARG A 52 -5.30 0.98 13.83
C ARG A 52 -6.60 1.79 13.70
N ASP A 53 -6.55 3.08 13.95
CA ASP A 53 -7.75 3.93 14.05
C ASP A 53 -8.38 4.26 12.68
N HIS A 54 -7.66 4.05 11.58
CA HIS A 54 -8.14 4.25 10.22
C HIS A 54 -7.44 3.32 9.22
N MET A 55 -8.12 3.00 8.12
CA MET A 55 -7.56 2.24 6.99
C MET A 55 -6.83 0.94 7.35
N TRP A 56 -7.17 0.34 8.50
CA TRP A 56 -6.57 -0.86 9.04
C TRP A 56 -7.66 -1.82 9.51
N GLY A 57 -7.46 -3.12 9.31
CA GLY A 57 -8.39 -4.19 9.68
C GLY A 57 -8.41 -5.30 8.63
N PRO A 58 -9.46 -6.14 8.58
CA PRO A 58 -9.63 -7.16 7.55
C PRO A 58 -9.82 -6.50 6.17
N ARG A 59 -8.72 -6.39 5.40
CA ARG A 59 -8.69 -5.69 4.10
C ARG A 59 -7.82 -6.40 3.09
N PHE A 60 -8.05 -6.15 1.81
CA PHE A 60 -7.15 -6.57 0.73
C PHE A 60 -7.50 -5.84 -0.58
N TYR A 61 -6.56 -5.88 -1.51
CA TYR A 61 -6.79 -5.58 -2.91
C TYR A 61 -7.13 -6.85 -3.67
N MET A 62 -8.10 -6.76 -4.58
CA MET A 62 -8.44 -7.79 -5.55
C MET A 62 -8.29 -7.21 -6.95
N PHE A 63 -7.43 -7.82 -7.74
CA PHE A 63 -7.19 -7.44 -9.12
C PHE A 63 -7.95 -8.37 -10.06
N LEU A 64 -8.74 -7.76 -10.94
CA LEU A 64 -9.47 -8.45 -12.00
C LEU A 64 -8.78 -8.23 -13.35
N SER A 65 -9.05 -9.14 -14.30
CA SER A 65 -8.70 -8.92 -15.69
C SER A 65 -9.57 -7.81 -16.29
N GLU A 66 -9.08 -7.18 -17.36
CA GLU A 66 -9.87 -6.20 -18.14
C GLU A 66 -11.21 -6.78 -18.65
N ASN A 67 -11.27 -8.09 -18.88
CA ASN A 67 -12.50 -8.75 -19.34
C ASN A 67 -13.50 -9.02 -18.21
N ASP A 68 -13.06 -9.00 -16.96
CA ASP A 68 -13.86 -9.33 -15.79
C ASP A 68 -14.16 -8.12 -14.91
N ILE A 69 -13.58 -6.95 -15.19
CA ILE A 69 -13.72 -5.75 -14.36
C ILE A 69 -15.19 -5.31 -14.20
N ASP A 70 -16.03 -5.56 -15.20
CA ASP A 70 -17.48 -5.28 -15.14
C ASP A 70 -18.21 -6.07 -14.04
N LYS A 71 -17.61 -7.14 -13.50
CA LYS A 71 -18.15 -7.93 -12.37
C LYS A 71 -17.89 -7.28 -11.01
N LYS A 72 -17.09 -6.19 -10.94
CA LYS A 72 -16.68 -5.52 -9.71
C LYS A 72 -17.86 -5.24 -8.76
N ASP A 73 -18.91 -4.62 -9.25
CA ASP A 73 -20.07 -4.25 -8.42
C ASP A 73 -20.83 -5.47 -7.92
N GLU A 74 -20.93 -6.53 -8.74
CA GLU A 74 -21.56 -7.77 -8.32
C GLU A 74 -20.74 -8.45 -7.20
N ILE A 75 -19.41 -8.48 -7.34
CA ILE A 75 -18.50 -9.07 -6.34
C ILE A 75 -18.59 -8.30 -5.01
N LEU A 76 -18.54 -6.96 -5.04
CA LEU A 76 -18.69 -6.13 -3.85
C LEU A 76 -20.04 -6.35 -3.17
N ASN A 77 -21.13 -6.48 -3.94
CA ASN A 77 -22.44 -6.80 -3.39
C ASN A 77 -22.47 -8.18 -2.72
N ARG A 78 -21.82 -9.19 -3.30
CA ARG A 78 -21.72 -10.52 -2.68
C ARG A 78 -20.91 -10.50 -1.40
N PHE A 79 -19.81 -9.75 -1.36
CA PHE A 79 -19.06 -9.54 -0.11
C PHE A 79 -19.91 -8.84 0.95
N ALA A 80 -20.58 -7.74 0.59
CA ALA A 80 -21.42 -6.98 1.50
C ALA A 80 -22.55 -7.82 2.13
N GLU A 81 -23.08 -8.81 1.40
CA GLU A 81 -24.16 -9.70 1.85
C GLU A 81 -23.70 -10.91 2.67
N ASN A 82 -22.48 -11.42 2.44
CA ASN A 82 -22.07 -12.74 2.93
C ASN A 82 -20.88 -12.70 3.90
N LEU A 83 -20.12 -11.61 3.94
CA LEU A 83 -19.03 -11.47 4.91
C LEU A 83 -19.57 -11.36 6.35
N PRO A 84 -18.83 -11.86 7.34
CA PRO A 84 -19.19 -11.68 8.74
C PRO A 84 -19.07 -10.20 9.13
N TYR A 85 -19.76 -9.80 10.21
CA TYR A 85 -19.64 -8.43 10.75
C TYR A 85 -18.29 -8.17 11.43
N GLU A 86 -17.70 -9.21 11.99
CA GLU A 86 -16.41 -9.18 12.68
C GLU A 86 -15.55 -10.38 12.27
N TYR A 87 -14.25 -10.16 12.20
CA TYR A 87 -13.26 -11.21 11.98
C TYR A 87 -12.13 -11.06 13.01
N MET A 88 -11.88 -12.10 13.81
CA MET A 88 -10.87 -12.10 14.88
C MET A 88 -11.00 -10.92 15.88
N GLY A 89 -12.22 -10.41 16.10
CA GLY A 89 -12.50 -9.28 16.99
C GLY A 89 -12.36 -7.89 16.34
N TYR A 90 -12.11 -7.83 15.03
CA TYR A 90 -12.02 -6.59 14.26
C TYR A 90 -13.23 -6.42 13.34
N SER A 91 -13.70 -5.18 13.17
CA SER A 91 -14.82 -4.87 12.29
C SER A 91 -14.49 -5.18 10.83
N VAL A 92 -15.41 -5.85 10.14
CA VAL A 92 -15.37 -5.98 8.68
C VAL A 92 -16.15 -4.85 8.01
N ASN A 93 -16.94 -4.09 8.77
CA ASN A 93 -17.67 -2.92 8.27
C ASN A 93 -16.90 -1.62 8.54
N PHE A 94 -16.86 -0.73 7.55
CA PHE A 94 -16.19 0.56 7.59
C PHE A 94 -17.14 1.70 7.21
N THR A 95 -16.79 2.93 7.60
CA THR A 95 -17.50 4.13 7.14
C THR A 95 -17.38 4.30 5.63
N GLU A 96 -18.25 5.10 5.01
CA GLU A 96 -18.04 5.56 3.64
C GLU A 96 -16.70 6.33 3.53
N PRO A 97 -16.02 6.31 2.37
CA PRO A 97 -14.79 7.08 2.15
C PRO A 97 -15.04 8.59 2.38
N ASP A 98 -14.29 9.23 3.27
CA ASP A 98 -14.46 10.66 3.52
C ASP A 98 -13.82 11.51 2.40
N PRO A 99 -14.60 12.26 1.60
CA PRO A 99 -14.06 13.06 0.50
C PRO A 99 -13.17 14.21 0.98
N ASN A 100 -13.29 14.64 2.25
CA ASN A 100 -12.46 15.72 2.81
C ASN A 100 -11.12 15.21 3.36
N TYR A 101 -10.97 13.90 3.53
CA TYR A 101 -9.77 13.26 4.07
C TYR A 101 -9.26 12.17 3.14
N CYS A 102 -9.16 12.45 1.84
CA CYS A 102 -8.57 11.55 0.85
C CYS A 102 -9.17 10.13 0.85
N GLY A 103 -10.46 10.00 1.15
CA GLY A 103 -11.15 8.71 1.18
C GLY A 103 -10.85 7.84 2.41
N VAL A 104 -10.30 8.42 3.49
CA VAL A 104 -10.06 7.68 4.74
C VAL A 104 -11.37 7.05 5.25
N GLN A 105 -11.26 5.78 5.66
CA GLN A 105 -12.35 5.01 6.25
C GLN A 105 -11.97 4.51 7.64
N HIS A 106 -12.97 4.49 8.53
CA HIS A 106 -12.82 4.04 9.92
C HIS A 106 -13.65 2.77 10.18
N PRO A 107 -13.18 1.85 11.04
CA PRO A 107 -13.95 0.67 11.40
C PRO A 107 -15.22 1.05 12.18
N GLN A 108 -16.36 0.46 11.79
CA GLN A 108 -17.65 0.65 12.47
C GLN A 108 -18.31 -0.70 12.73
N PHE A 109 -18.46 -1.07 14.00
CA PHE A 109 -19.12 -2.30 14.40
C PHE A 109 -20.63 -2.23 14.17
N ILE A 110 -21.16 -3.20 13.43
CA ILE A 110 -22.59 -3.38 13.19
C ILE A 110 -23.02 -4.79 13.58
N LYS A 111 -24.33 -4.99 13.79
CA LYS A 111 -24.91 -6.29 14.17
C LYS A 111 -25.95 -6.83 13.19
N CYS A 112 -26.31 -6.03 12.19
CA CYS A 112 -27.31 -6.37 11.18
C CYS A 112 -27.08 -5.53 9.92
N GLY A 113 -27.67 -5.95 8.80
CA GLY A 113 -27.52 -5.28 7.51
C GLY A 113 -26.37 -5.82 6.68
N LYS A 114 -26.05 -5.13 5.58
CA LYS A 114 -24.87 -5.42 4.76
C LYS A 114 -23.64 -4.73 5.35
N VAL A 115 -22.48 -5.34 5.23
CA VAL A 115 -21.20 -4.70 5.56
C VAL A 115 -20.72 -3.82 4.41
N ASN A 116 -20.02 -2.74 4.73
CA ASN A 116 -19.16 -2.01 3.81
C ASN A 116 -17.69 -2.42 4.04
N PRO A 117 -17.18 -3.44 3.32
CA PRO A 117 -15.87 -3.99 3.57
C PRO A 117 -14.76 -3.13 3.00
N LEU A 118 -13.60 -3.10 3.67
CA LEU A 118 -12.39 -2.43 3.19
C LEU A 118 -11.69 -3.30 2.13
N ILE A 119 -12.38 -3.58 1.03
CA ILE A 119 -11.88 -4.38 -0.10
C ILE A 119 -11.85 -3.50 -1.33
N PHE A 120 -10.67 -3.42 -1.96
CA PHE A 120 -10.46 -2.60 -3.15
C PHE A 120 -10.42 -3.51 -4.37
N ILE A 121 -11.31 -3.28 -5.34
CA ILE A 121 -11.38 -4.05 -6.58
C ILE A 121 -11.10 -3.12 -7.75
N GLN A 122 -10.10 -3.44 -8.56
CA GLN A 122 -9.70 -2.69 -9.76
C GLN A 122 -8.83 -3.55 -10.67
N THR A 123 -8.46 -3.07 -11.86
CA THR A 123 -7.41 -3.75 -12.64
C THR A 123 -6.03 -3.40 -12.09
N PHE A 124 -5.04 -4.25 -12.34
CA PHE A 124 -3.68 -3.96 -11.88
C PHE A 124 -3.07 -2.73 -12.57
N GLY A 125 -3.45 -2.46 -13.83
CA GLY A 125 -3.03 -1.26 -14.55
C GLY A 125 -3.55 0.01 -13.90
N GLU A 126 -4.84 0.05 -13.52
CA GLU A 126 -5.43 1.17 -12.77
C GLU A 126 -4.68 1.40 -11.46
N PHE A 127 -4.39 0.33 -10.72
CA PHE A 127 -3.62 0.39 -9.48
C PHE A 127 -2.20 0.96 -9.65
N LEU A 128 -1.48 0.56 -10.70
CA LEU A 128 -0.16 1.10 -10.98
C LEU A 128 -0.21 2.60 -11.34
N VAL A 129 -1.22 3.02 -12.09
CA VAL A 129 -1.42 4.44 -12.40
C VAL A 129 -1.70 5.24 -11.12
N ASP A 130 -2.52 4.73 -10.22
CA ASP A 130 -2.81 5.38 -8.95
C ASP A 130 -1.58 5.47 -8.03
N GLU A 131 -0.76 4.41 -7.98
CA GLU A 131 0.38 4.33 -7.05
C GLU A 131 1.67 5.00 -7.57
N ILE A 132 1.97 4.88 -8.86
CA ILE A 132 3.23 5.35 -9.46
C ILE A 132 3.06 6.15 -10.76
N GLY A 133 1.83 6.39 -11.21
CA GLY A 133 1.54 7.27 -12.35
C GLY A 133 1.67 6.63 -13.73
N THR A 134 1.96 5.34 -13.82
CA THR A 134 2.06 4.61 -15.10
C THR A 134 1.75 3.13 -14.93
N ALA A 135 1.11 2.52 -15.92
CA ALA A 135 0.93 1.06 -16.01
C ALA A 135 2.03 0.37 -16.85
N ASP A 136 2.86 1.14 -17.56
CA ASP A 136 3.97 0.60 -18.35
C ASP A 136 5.19 0.41 -17.46
N LEU A 137 5.46 -0.84 -17.09
CA LEU A 137 6.62 -1.21 -16.27
C LEU A 137 7.86 -1.57 -17.10
N ASP A 138 7.71 -1.82 -18.40
CA ASP A 138 8.75 -2.39 -19.26
C ASP A 138 9.58 -1.31 -19.99
N ASN A 139 9.01 -0.13 -20.25
CA ASN A 139 9.65 0.89 -21.08
C ASN A 139 10.12 2.15 -20.33
N ASN A 140 10.34 2.06 -19.01
CA ASN A 140 10.79 3.18 -18.19
C ASN A 140 12.25 3.56 -18.49
N LYS A 141 12.47 4.80 -18.94
CA LYS A 141 13.82 5.37 -19.12
C LYS A 141 14.37 5.82 -17.77
N PRO A 142 15.70 5.93 -17.58
CA PRO A 142 16.28 6.41 -16.32
C PRO A 142 15.71 7.74 -15.80
N LEU A 143 15.29 8.65 -16.68
CA LEU A 143 14.63 9.90 -16.26
C LEU A 143 13.24 9.67 -15.65
N ASP A 144 12.48 8.69 -16.14
CA ASP A 144 11.14 8.37 -15.64
C ASP A 144 11.23 7.82 -14.21
N TRP A 145 12.26 7.01 -13.93
CA TRP A 145 12.54 6.49 -12.59
C TRP A 145 12.78 7.57 -11.53
N LEU A 146 13.28 8.75 -11.92
CA LEU A 146 13.47 9.87 -10.99
C LEU A 146 12.15 10.51 -10.54
N ALA A 147 11.04 10.24 -11.24
CA ALA A 147 9.71 10.69 -10.84
C ALA A 147 9.02 9.70 -9.88
N PHE A 148 9.50 8.46 -9.80
CA PHE A 148 8.96 7.48 -8.87
C PHE A 148 9.38 7.79 -7.44
N SER A 149 8.47 7.47 -6.51
CA SER A 149 8.75 7.56 -5.10
C SER A 149 9.28 6.22 -4.58
N GLU A 150 10.42 6.23 -3.89
CA GLU A 150 10.99 5.00 -3.29
C GLU A 150 10.00 4.31 -2.34
N HIS A 151 9.23 5.08 -1.56
CA HIS A 151 8.25 4.50 -0.63
C HIS A 151 7.09 3.83 -1.36
N ARG A 152 6.69 4.32 -2.55
CA ARG A 152 5.63 3.71 -3.37
C ARG A 152 6.15 2.44 -4.03
N LEU A 153 7.37 2.46 -4.57
CA LEU A 153 8.00 1.24 -5.09
C LEU A 153 8.10 0.16 -4.01
N LEU A 154 8.55 0.54 -2.81
CA LEU A 154 8.62 -0.38 -1.67
C LEU A 154 7.24 -0.96 -1.31
N SER A 155 6.19 -0.13 -1.33
CA SER A 155 4.83 -0.53 -0.96
C SER A 155 4.21 -1.54 -1.95
N LEU A 156 4.56 -1.42 -3.25
CA LEU A 156 4.19 -2.38 -4.29
C LEU A 156 4.94 -3.72 -4.12
N VAL A 157 6.23 -3.65 -3.84
CA VAL A 157 7.11 -4.83 -3.84
C VAL A 157 7.01 -5.62 -2.52
N SER A 158 6.77 -4.95 -1.40
CA SER A 158 6.85 -5.57 -0.06
C SER A 158 5.57 -6.23 0.42
N GLY A 159 4.42 -5.94 -0.21
CA GLY A 159 3.16 -6.59 0.13
C GLY A 159 3.17 -8.11 -0.10
N LYS A 160 2.08 -8.77 0.25
CA LYS A 160 1.89 -10.22 0.00
C LYS A 160 0.67 -10.46 -0.86
N MET A 161 0.84 -11.24 -1.93
CA MET A 161 -0.30 -11.82 -2.65
C MET A 161 -0.71 -13.12 -1.96
N PHE A 162 -1.99 -13.26 -1.67
CA PHE A 162 -2.60 -14.48 -1.12
C PHE A 162 -3.03 -15.42 -2.25
N MET A 163 -3.40 -14.84 -3.40
CA MET A 163 -3.71 -15.49 -4.67
C MET A 163 -3.12 -14.65 -5.80
N ASP A 164 -2.45 -15.24 -6.77
CA ASP A 164 -1.73 -14.49 -7.82
C ASP A 164 -1.86 -15.13 -9.21
N GLU A 165 -3.08 -15.32 -9.72
CA GLU A 165 -3.31 -15.91 -11.05
C GLU A 165 -3.00 -14.95 -12.21
N LEU A 166 -2.89 -13.65 -11.94
CA LEU A 166 -2.57 -12.61 -12.92
C LEU A 166 -1.07 -12.28 -12.96
N ASN A 167 -0.24 -13.02 -12.23
CA ASN A 167 1.22 -12.87 -12.16
C ASN A 167 1.64 -11.44 -11.76
N ILE A 168 0.96 -10.86 -10.77
CA ILE A 168 1.24 -9.53 -10.25
C ILE A 168 2.65 -9.46 -9.65
N ARG A 169 3.11 -10.54 -8.99
CA ARG A 169 4.49 -10.58 -8.45
C ARG A 169 5.55 -10.58 -9.53
N GLU A 170 5.33 -11.29 -10.63
CA GLU A 170 6.26 -11.26 -11.77
C GLU A 170 6.36 -9.85 -12.38
N GLN A 171 5.25 -9.11 -12.43
CA GLN A 171 5.24 -7.73 -12.93
C GLN A 171 5.95 -6.76 -11.96
N THR A 172 5.63 -6.84 -10.67
CA THR A 172 6.26 -5.98 -9.63
C THR A 172 7.75 -6.28 -9.41
N ASP A 173 8.21 -7.48 -9.76
CA ASP A 173 9.62 -7.84 -9.71
C ASP A 173 10.51 -6.96 -10.60
N LYS A 174 9.93 -6.37 -11.66
CA LYS A 174 10.61 -5.43 -12.57
C LYS A 174 10.91 -4.08 -11.92
N ILE A 175 10.19 -3.75 -10.84
CA ILE A 175 10.27 -2.46 -10.14
C ILE A 175 10.73 -2.59 -8.70
N LYS A 176 11.47 -3.68 -8.38
CA LYS A 176 12.03 -3.94 -7.04
C LYS A 176 12.80 -2.77 -6.45
N PHE A 177 13.63 -2.12 -7.28
CA PHE A 177 14.42 -0.98 -6.90
C PHE A 177 14.89 -0.21 -8.13
N TYR A 178 15.44 0.98 -7.93
CA TYR A 178 16.02 1.77 -9.00
C TYR A 178 17.14 1.04 -9.76
N PRO A 179 17.19 1.18 -11.09
CA PRO A 179 18.35 0.75 -11.88
C PRO A 179 19.65 1.40 -11.37
N ASP A 180 20.77 0.71 -11.56
CA ASP A 180 22.07 1.14 -11.01
C ASP A 180 22.46 2.57 -11.45
N GLU A 181 22.20 2.96 -12.68
CA GLU A 181 22.50 4.30 -13.18
C GLU A 181 21.72 5.40 -12.46
N VAL A 182 20.43 5.15 -12.16
CA VAL A 182 19.56 6.07 -11.41
C VAL A 182 20.02 6.14 -9.97
N LYS A 183 20.32 4.99 -9.36
CA LYS A 183 20.86 4.91 -8.00
C LYS A 183 22.18 5.66 -7.86
N LEU A 184 23.12 5.46 -8.78
CA LEU A 184 24.42 6.15 -8.77
C LEU A 184 24.25 7.66 -8.97
N TYR A 185 23.33 8.07 -9.85
CA TYR A 185 22.98 9.48 -10.03
C TYR A 185 22.42 10.10 -8.76
N LEU A 186 21.50 9.43 -8.06
CA LEU A 186 20.93 9.90 -6.79
C LEU A 186 22.01 10.01 -5.72
N ILE A 187 22.87 9.00 -5.56
CA ILE A 187 24.00 9.03 -4.62
C ILE A 187 24.93 10.21 -4.93
N ALA A 188 25.30 10.40 -6.21
CA ALA A 188 26.15 11.52 -6.62
C ALA A 188 25.50 12.88 -6.32
N SER A 189 24.19 13.00 -6.55
CA SER A 189 23.41 14.21 -6.24
C SER A 189 23.39 14.52 -4.74
N GLN A 190 23.23 13.50 -3.89
CA GLN A 190 23.31 13.68 -2.42
C GLN A 190 24.70 14.14 -1.97
N TRP A 191 25.77 13.57 -2.55
CA TRP A 191 27.14 14.02 -2.25
C TRP A 191 27.40 15.47 -2.66
N GLU A 192 26.85 15.92 -3.78
CA GLU A 192 26.95 17.32 -4.20
C GLU A 192 26.24 18.26 -3.22
N ILE A 193 25.04 17.89 -2.75
CA ILE A 193 24.29 18.64 -1.73
C ILE A 193 25.11 18.75 -0.44
N ILE A 194 25.62 17.63 0.07
CA ILE A 194 26.47 17.59 1.28
C ILE A 194 27.70 18.49 1.09
N SER A 195 28.39 18.36 -0.04
CA SER A 195 29.58 19.16 -0.37
C SER A 195 29.30 20.67 -0.37
N SER A 196 28.13 21.06 -0.87
CA SER A 196 27.71 22.47 -0.94
C SER A 196 27.44 23.10 0.44
N GLU A 197 27.07 22.30 1.44
CA GLU A 197 26.66 22.80 2.76
C GLU A 197 27.66 22.51 3.90
N GLN A 198 28.46 21.45 3.80
CA GLN A 198 29.30 20.94 4.91
C GLN A 198 30.22 22.01 5.54
N ALA A 199 30.73 22.94 4.74
CA ALA A 199 31.64 23.97 5.22
C ALA A 199 30.95 24.96 6.18
N PHE A 200 29.63 25.13 6.05
CA PHE A 200 28.88 26.10 6.85
C PHE A 200 28.61 25.63 8.28
N VAL A 201 28.57 24.32 8.54
CA VAL A 201 28.43 23.77 9.90
C VAL A 201 29.51 24.36 10.81
N LYS A 202 30.77 24.25 10.41
CA LYS A 202 31.91 24.79 11.18
C LYS A 202 31.91 26.32 11.20
N ARG A 203 31.67 26.97 10.06
CA ARG A 203 31.71 28.45 9.95
C ARG A 203 30.67 29.13 10.83
N CYS A 204 29.48 28.55 10.97
CA CYS A 204 28.44 29.06 11.88
C CYS A 204 28.87 28.92 13.34
N GLY A 205 29.46 27.77 13.72
CA GLY A 205 30.01 27.58 15.07
C GLY A 205 31.14 28.55 15.40
N GLU A 206 32.02 28.86 14.43
CA GLU A 206 33.14 29.81 14.62
C GLU A 206 32.67 31.25 14.95
N VAL A 207 31.46 31.64 14.55
CA VAL A 207 30.86 32.95 14.87
C VAL A 207 29.86 32.91 16.02
N GLY A 208 29.71 31.75 16.68
CA GLY A 208 28.80 31.54 17.82
C GLY A 208 27.34 31.30 17.45
N ASP A 209 27.02 31.04 16.18
CA ASP A 209 25.67 30.71 15.73
C ASP A 209 25.43 29.19 15.77
N GLU A 210 25.28 28.67 16.99
CA GLU A 210 25.08 27.25 17.27
C GLU A 210 23.75 26.71 16.71
N ILE A 211 22.71 27.54 16.66
CA ILE A 211 21.40 27.12 16.15
C ILE A 211 21.49 26.84 14.65
N VAL A 212 22.07 27.76 13.87
CA VAL A 212 22.24 27.56 12.43
C VAL A 212 23.21 26.40 12.16
N SER A 213 24.28 26.27 12.94
CA SER A 213 25.20 25.13 12.83
C SER A 213 24.47 23.78 12.97
N GLN A 214 23.58 23.66 13.98
CA GLN A 214 22.79 22.45 14.21
C GLN A 214 21.77 22.19 13.10
N ILE A 215 21.08 23.22 12.61
CA ILE A 215 20.11 23.09 11.51
C ILE A 215 20.81 22.59 10.24
N ILE A 216 21.95 23.17 9.88
CA ILE A 216 22.72 22.74 8.70
C ILE A 216 23.22 21.31 8.89
N CYS A 217 23.75 20.98 10.08
CA CYS A 217 24.20 19.62 10.40
C CYS A 217 23.06 18.60 10.21
N SER A 218 21.86 18.88 10.73
CA SER A 218 20.69 17.98 10.60
C SER A 218 20.17 17.80 9.16
N ARG A 219 20.58 18.64 8.21
CA ARG A 219 20.19 18.54 6.80
C ARG A 219 21.12 17.64 6.00
N ILE A 220 22.34 17.40 6.49
CA ILE A 220 23.39 16.64 5.79
C ILE A 220 23.77 15.31 6.48
N THR A 221 23.05 14.93 7.54
CA THR A 221 23.19 13.68 8.31
C THR A 221 21.91 12.86 8.25
#